data_AF-A0A8H7YVI0-F1
#
_entry.id   AF-A0A8H7YVI0-F1
#
_cell.length_a   1.000
_cell.length_b   1.000
_cell.length_c   1.000
_cell.angle_alpha   90.00
_cell.angle_beta   90.00
_cell.angle_gamma   90.00
#
_symmetry.space_group_name_H-M   'P 1'
#
loop_
_entity.id
_entity.type
_entity.pdbx_description
1 polymer ?
#
loop_
_entity_poly.entity_id
_entity_poly.type
_entity_poly.pdbx_seq_one_letter_code
_entity_poly.pdbx_strand_id
1 'polypeptide(L)'
;MPYADPMEAGPSNSDSNSTFSPNKEAIKADIEALRSAFASRCVDPPLGWPAIHAFESRYGIILPEPYRTFVAEVASGCRDGPPEYGLNTLSNCCNRDDPDMARLALPFPLTKKWLWEDSPEPPEGFPSSAIGQDGEADIFGRGCLDLGTEGCGMDWYLIITGQQRGQIWLLTGEGAVPFGELFESMKVQPGFAGWALHWAAGKELMGSDEEYSM
;
A
#
# COMPACT_ATOMS: atom_id res chain seq x y z
N MET A 1 -47.38 36.66 31.59
CA MET A 1 -47.27 36.13 30.22
C MET A 1 -46.25 35.00 30.23
N PRO A 2 -46.43 33.93 29.43
CA PRO A 2 -45.95 32.58 29.74
C PRO A 2 -44.81 32.09 28.83
N TYR A 3 -44.25 30.94 29.21
CA TYR A 3 -43.43 29.97 28.45
C TYR A 3 -42.04 30.36 27.91
N ALA A 4 -41.02 29.64 28.40
CA ALA A 4 -40.07 28.94 27.54
C ALA A 4 -39.56 27.67 28.26
N ASP A 5 -39.76 26.52 27.62
CA ASP A 5 -39.27 25.19 28.00
C ASP A 5 -37.73 25.15 28.12
N PRO A 6 -37.16 24.28 28.99
CA PRO A 6 -35.74 23.95 28.91
C PRO A 6 -35.49 23.06 27.69
N MET A 7 -34.65 23.55 26.76
CA MET A 7 -34.18 22.77 25.61
C MET A 7 -33.48 21.48 26.06
N GLU A 8 -34.05 20.37 25.61
CA GLU A 8 -33.48 19.02 25.58
C GLU A 8 -32.02 19.03 25.10
N ALA A 9 -31.12 18.52 25.95
CA ALA A 9 -29.75 18.22 25.57
C ALA A 9 -29.75 16.98 24.67
N GLY A 10 -29.59 17.19 23.36
CA GLY A 10 -29.40 16.10 22.40
C GLY A 10 -28.12 15.31 22.71
N PRO A 11 -28.12 13.99 22.51
CA PRO A 11 -26.96 13.16 22.79
C PRO A 11 -25.82 13.47 21.82
N SER A 12 -24.63 13.69 22.40
CA SER A 12 -23.34 13.78 21.73
C SER A 12 -23.03 12.44 21.03
N ASN A 13 -23.23 12.38 19.71
CA ASN A 13 -22.69 11.30 18.90
C ASN A 13 -21.23 11.61 18.59
N SER A 14 -20.35 11.20 19.51
CA SER A 14 -18.93 11.02 19.23
C SER A 14 -18.76 9.68 18.53
N ASP A 15 -18.92 9.66 17.21
CA ASP A 15 -18.56 8.51 16.39
C ASP A 15 -17.51 8.91 15.37
N SER A 16 -16.57 7.99 15.18
CA SER A 16 -15.50 7.96 14.16
C SER A 16 -14.15 8.46 14.63
N ASN A 17 -13.44 7.60 15.36
CA ASN A 17 -12.04 7.37 15.00
C ASN A 17 -11.65 5.91 15.26
N SER A 18 -12.22 5.01 14.46
CA SER A 18 -11.78 3.61 14.41
C SER A 18 -10.46 3.57 13.64
N THR A 19 -9.38 3.71 14.39
CA THR A 19 -8.00 3.54 13.91
C THR A 19 -7.89 2.09 13.44
N PHE A 20 -7.60 1.88 12.15
CA PHE A 20 -7.29 0.57 11.57
C PHE A 20 -5.99 0.02 12.20
N SER A 21 -6.09 -0.51 13.41
CA SER A 21 -5.12 -1.44 13.97
C SER A 21 -5.63 -2.83 13.62
N PRO A 22 -5.05 -3.53 12.63
CA PRO A 22 -5.50 -4.88 12.31
C PRO A 22 -5.39 -5.77 13.55
N ASN A 23 -6.45 -6.53 13.82
CA ASN A 23 -6.50 -7.47 14.94
C ASN A 23 -5.37 -8.49 14.81
N LYS A 24 -4.66 -8.80 15.90
CA LYS A 24 -3.54 -9.74 15.93
C LYS A 24 -3.87 -11.11 15.31
N GLU A 25 -5.10 -11.58 15.50
CA GLU A 25 -5.56 -12.84 14.90
C GLU A 25 -5.73 -12.76 13.39
N ALA A 26 -6.15 -11.61 12.85
CA ALA A 26 -6.25 -11.40 11.41
C ALA A 26 -4.86 -11.38 10.76
N ILE A 27 -3.89 -10.68 11.38
CA ILE A 27 -2.50 -10.67 10.93
C ILE A 27 -1.95 -12.10 10.91
N LYS A 28 -2.19 -12.88 11.95
CA LYS A 28 -1.74 -14.27 12.01
C LYS A 28 -2.36 -15.14 10.90
N ALA A 29 -3.65 -14.97 10.62
CA ALA A 29 -4.32 -15.67 9.54
C ALA A 29 -3.77 -15.28 8.16
N ASP A 30 -3.54 -13.97 7.93
CA ASP A 30 -2.92 -13.47 6.71
C ASP A 30 -1.51 -14.06 6.51
N ILE A 31 -0.69 -14.10 7.57
CA ILE A 31 0.67 -14.67 7.50
C ILE A 31 0.65 -16.17 7.19
N GLU A 32 -0.29 -16.93 7.74
CA GLU A 32 -0.42 -18.34 7.43
C GLU A 32 -0.85 -18.57 5.97
N ALA A 33 -1.79 -17.78 5.48
CA ALA A 33 -2.22 -17.82 4.08
C ALA A 33 -1.06 -17.46 3.14
N LEU A 34 -0.29 -16.40 3.46
CA LEU A 34 0.91 -16.01 2.72
C LEU A 34 1.96 -17.12 2.75
N ARG A 35 2.24 -17.72 3.91
CA ARG A 35 3.19 -18.83 4.01
C ARG A 35 2.80 -19.98 3.08
N SER A 36 1.51 -20.34 3.04
CA SER A 36 1.00 -21.38 2.13
C SER A 36 1.17 -21.00 0.66
N ALA A 37 0.83 -19.76 0.29
CA ALA A 37 0.92 -19.25 -1.08
C ALA A 37 2.36 -19.25 -1.64
N PHE A 38 3.34 -18.98 -0.78
CA PHE A 38 4.75 -18.89 -1.17
C PHE A 38 5.55 -20.18 -0.93
N ALA A 39 4.99 -21.20 -0.27
CA ALA A 39 5.70 -22.43 0.10
C ALA A 39 6.28 -23.22 -1.09
N SER A 40 5.64 -23.16 -2.26
CA SER A 40 6.06 -23.86 -3.48
C SER A 40 6.84 -22.97 -4.45
N ARG A 41 7.14 -21.72 -4.08
CA ARG A 41 7.73 -20.69 -4.96
C ARG A 41 9.23 -20.51 -4.69
N CYS A 42 9.96 -19.96 -5.65
CA CYS A 42 11.36 -19.58 -5.47
C CYS A 42 11.46 -18.24 -4.71
N VAL A 43 11.43 -18.33 -3.38
CA VAL A 43 11.55 -17.18 -2.48
C VAL A 43 12.97 -16.95 -1.98
N ASP A 44 13.31 -15.68 -1.78
CA ASP A 44 14.49 -15.31 -1.00
C ASP A 44 14.20 -15.52 0.50
N PRO A 45 15.19 -16.00 1.28
CA PRO A 45 14.98 -16.34 2.68
C PRO A 45 14.57 -15.12 3.50
N PRO A 46 13.71 -15.29 4.53
CA PRO A 46 13.29 -14.18 5.38
C PRO A 46 14.48 -13.51 6.06
N LEU A 47 14.42 -12.18 6.21
CA LEU A 47 15.53 -11.39 6.75
C LEU A 47 15.70 -11.53 8.27
N GLY A 48 14.63 -11.95 8.96
CA GLY A 48 14.57 -12.01 10.41
C GLY A 48 14.30 -10.65 11.07
N TRP A 49 13.71 -10.72 12.27
CA TRP A 49 13.37 -9.54 13.08
C TRP A 49 14.53 -8.55 13.32
N PRO A 50 15.78 -8.99 13.59
CA PRO A 50 16.89 -8.06 13.81
C PRO A 50 17.16 -7.16 12.59
N ALA A 51 17.09 -7.71 11.38
CA ALA A 51 17.31 -6.96 10.15
C ALA A 51 16.17 -5.96 9.88
N ILE A 52 14.92 -6.38 10.13
CA ILE A 52 13.75 -5.51 10.01
C ILE A 52 13.82 -4.35 11.02
N HIS A 53 14.16 -4.60 12.28
CA HIS A 53 14.31 -3.53 13.27
C HIS A 53 15.46 -2.59 12.95
N ALA A 54 16.57 -3.11 12.40
CA ALA A 54 17.67 -2.27 11.92
C ALA A 54 17.22 -1.38 10.75
N PHE A 55 16.44 -1.91 9.81
CA PHE A 55 15.85 -1.16 8.71
C PHE A 55 14.89 -0.06 9.21
N GLU A 56 13.94 -0.42 10.06
CA GLU A 56 12.97 0.50 10.68
C GLU A 56 13.65 1.63 11.45
N SER A 57 14.63 1.28 12.30
CA SER A 57 15.38 2.26 13.09
C SER A 57 16.24 3.17 12.23
N ARG A 58 16.76 2.67 11.10
CA ARG A 58 17.61 3.46 10.20
C ARG A 58 16.84 4.55 9.49
N TYR A 59 15.61 4.26 9.08
CA TYR A 59 14.79 5.18 8.28
C TYR A 59 13.69 5.88 9.09
N GLY A 60 13.55 5.56 10.38
CA GLY A 60 12.55 6.20 11.25
C GLY A 60 11.12 5.83 10.89
N ILE A 61 10.91 4.65 10.31
CA ILE A 61 9.61 4.13 9.89
C ILE A 61 9.30 2.82 10.60
N ILE A 62 8.03 2.42 10.55
CA ILE A 62 7.60 1.07 10.91
C ILE A 62 6.88 0.50 9.69
N LEU A 63 7.29 -0.68 9.24
CA LEU A 63 6.64 -1.33 8.11
C LEU A 63 5.18 -1.72 8.47
N PRO A 64 4.23 -1.63 7.54
CA PRO A 64 2.85 -2.04 7.82
C PRO A 64 2.74 -3.56 7.94
N GLU A 65 1.90 -4.01 8.85
CA GLU A 65 1.46 -5.42 8.86
C GLU A 65 0.43 -5.63 7.74
N PRO A 66 0.36 -6.83 7.15
CA PRO A 66 1.15 -8.03 7.47
C PRO A 66 2.51 -8.09 6.77
N TYR A 67 2.85 -7.12 5.91
CA TYR A 67 4.11 -7.13 5.15
C TYR A 67 5.33 -7.24 6.08
N ARG A 68 5.36 -6.48 7.17
CA ARG A 68 6.43 -6.50 8.17
C ARG A 68 6.75 -7.91 8.68
N THR A 69 5.75 -8.66 9.12
CA THR A 69 5.93 -10.04 9.59
C THR A 69 6.27 -10.99 8.43
N PHE A 70 5.70 -10.76 7.24
CA PHE A 70 6.01 -11.54 6.05
C PHE A 70 7.51 -11.49 5.69
N VAL A 71 8.11 -10.29 5.64
CA VAL A 71 9.54 -10.16 5.33
C VAL A 71 10.45 -10.70 6.43
N ALA A 72 9.97 -10.65 7.68
CA ALA A 72 10.70 -11.15 8.84
C ALA A 72 10.70 -12.68 8.94
N GLU A 73 9.62 -13.36 8.54
CA GLU A 73 9.39 -14.78 8.89
C GLU A 73 9.05 -15.69 7.70
N VAL A 74 8.60 -15.15 6.56
CA VAL A 74 8.13 -15.94 5.43
C VAL A 74 9.11 -15.86 4.25
N ALA A 75 9.31 -14.67 3.69
CA ALA A 75 10.13 -14.47 2.50
C ALA A 75 10.58 -13.02 2.39
N SER A 76 11.82 -12.77 1.97
CA SER A 76 12.30 -11.40 1.75
C SER A 76 11.98 -10.85 0.37
N GLY A 77 11.66 -11.73 -0.58
CA GLY A 77 11.37 -11.45 -1.98
C GLY A 77 11.01 -12.77 -2.68
N CYS A 78 10.57 -12.70 -3.94
CA CYS A 78 10.15 -13.87 -4.70
C CYS A 78 10.40 -13.63 -6.18
N ARG A 79 11.28 -14.44 -6.79
CA ARG A 79 11.61 -14.27 -8.21
C ARG A 79 10.44 -14.56 -9.14
N ASP A 80 9.56 -15.45 -8.71
CA ASP A 80 8.42 -15.89 -9.51
C ASP A 80 7.19 -14.98 -9.36
N GLY A 81 7.31 -13.87 -8.61
CA GLY A 81 6.21 -12.92 -8.38
C GLY A 81 5.53 -13.07 -7.01
N PRO A 82 4.60 -12.16 -6.67
CA PRO A 82 4.09 -11.03 -7.47
C PRO A 82 4.99 -9.79 -7.39
N PRO A 83 5.00 -8.90 -8.41
CA PRO A 83 4.32 -8.95 -9.73
C PRO A 83 5.03 -9.84 -10.78
N GLU A 84 4.68 -9.75 -12.07
CA GLU A 84 5.24 -10.57 -13.18
C GLU A 84 6.77 -10.67 -13.16
N TYR A 85 7.46 -9.58 -12.82
CA TYR A 85 8.94 -9.54 -12.76
C TYR A 85 9.53 -9.82 -11.38
N GLY A 86 8.73 -10.34 -10.45
CA GLY A 86 9.16 -10.73 -9.12
C GLY A 86 8.90 -9.69 -8.04
N LEU A 87 8.78 -10.18 -6.80
CA LEU A 87 8.71 -9.37 -5.59
C LEU A 87 10.11 -8.90 -5.20
N ASN A 88 10.32 -7.59 -5.22
CA ASN A 88 11.57 -6.94 -4.82
C ASN A 88 11.91 -7.21 -3.34
N THR A 89 13.20 -7.38 -3.07
CA THR A 89 13.68 -7.51 -1.68
C THR A 89 13.88 -6.14 -1.04
N LEU A 90 13.64 -6.04 0.27
CA LEU A 90 14.02 -4.85 1.07
C LEU A 90 15.51 -4.51 0.95
N SER A 91 16.35 -5.51 0.63
CA SER A 91 17.80 -5.33 0.47
C SER A 91 18.17 -4.74 -0.89
N ASN A 92 17.38 -4.97 -1.93
CA ASN A 92 17.59 -4.28 -3.21
C ASN A 92 17.32 -2.77 -3.10
N CYS A 93 16.51 -2.35 -2.13
CA CYS A 93 16.32 -0.95 -1.77
C CYS A 93 17.48 -0.38 -0.92
N CYS A 94 18.47 -1.18 -0.50
CA CYS A 94 19.48 -0.76 0.47
C CYS A 94 20.84 -0.43 -0.15
N ASN A 95 20.92 0.65 -0.93
CA ASN A 95 22.18 1.37 -1.09
C ASN A 95 22.37 2.35 0.07
N ARG A 96 23.60 2.43 0.60
CA ARG A 96 23.86 3.11 1.89
C ARG A 96 23.56 4.61 1.85
N ASP A 97 23.57 5.18 0.66
CA ASP A 97 23.49 6.62 0.39
C ASP A 97 22.32 6.96 -0.55
N ASP A 98 21.29 6.09 -0.61
CA ASP A 98 20.14 6.32 -1.49
C ASP A 98 19.27 7.47 -0.95
N PRO A 99 19.23 8.64 -1.63
CA PRO A 99 18.40 9.78 -1.22
C PRO A 99 16.90 9.44 -1.24
N ASP A 100 16.49 8.42 -2.00
CA ASP A 100 15.09 8.05 -2.13
C ASP A 100 14.54 7.37 -0.86
N MET A 101 15.39 6.77 -0.03
CA MET A 101 14.94 6.04 1.16
C MET A 101 14.57 6.97 2.34
N ALA A 102 15.07 8.20 2.38
CA ALA A 102 14.58 9.21 3.33
C ALA A 102 13.12 9.62 3.04
N ARG A 103 12.67 9.43 1.80
CA ARG A 103 11.31 9.76 1.37
C ARG A 103 10.28 8.78 1.89
N LEU A 104 10.68 7.58 2.36
CA LEU A 104 9.77 6.61 3.02
C LEU A 104 9.10 7.16 4.28
N ALA A 105 9.77 8.07 5.01
CA ALA A 105 9.23 8.71 6.19
C ALA A 105 8.28 9.88 5.87
N LEU A 106 8.24 10.34 4.61
CA LEU A 106 7.30 11.36 4.18
C LEU A 106 5.91 10.73 3.98
N PRO A 107 4.81 11.44 4.28
CA PRO A 107 3.47 10.90 4.05
C PRO A 107 3.20 10.79 2.55
N PHE A 108 2.72 9.61 2.13
CA PHE A 108 2.15 9.42 0.80
C PHE A 108 0.96 10.37 0.61
N PRO A 109 0.92 11.14 -0.50
CA PRO A 109 0.06 12.32 -0.59
C PRO A 109 -1.36 12.02 -1.09
N LEU A 110 -1.59 10.86 -1.71
CA LEU A 110 -2.89 10.50 -2.28
C LEU A 110 -3.77 9.74 -1.30
N THR A 111 -5.07 10.02 -1.37
CA THR A 111 -6.11 9.39 -0.55
C THR A 111 -7.20 8.71 -1.37
N LYS A 112 -7.21 8.94 -2.69
CA LYS A 112 -8.13 8.40 -3.70
C LYS A 112 -7.38 8.25 -5.03
N LYS A 113 -7.92 7.45 -5.96
CA LYS A 113 -7.34 7.33 -7.31
C LYS A 113 -7.20 8.69 -7.99
N TRP A 114 -6.15 8.84 -8.79
CA TRP A 114 -5.90 10.03 -9.60
C TRP A 114 -5.34 9.61 -10.96
N LEU A 115 -6.12 9.85 -12.01
CA LEU A 115 -5.72 9.65 -13.41
C LEU A 115 -5.32 11.01 -13.98
N TRP A 116 -4.08 11.13 -14.45
CA TRP A 116 -3.50 12.39 -14.88
C TRP A 116 -4.13 12.90 -16.17
N GLU A 117 -4.53 11.98 -17.06
CA GLU A 117 -5.21 12.32 -18.32
C GLU A 117 -6.59 12.94 -18.09
N ASP A 118 -7.34 12.41 -17.12
CA ASP A 118 -8.68 12.91 -16.77
C ASP A 118 -8.61 14.24 -16.01
N SER A 119 -7.59 14.39 -15.17
CA SER A 119 -7.40 15.57 -14.35
C SER A 119 -5.90 15.85 -14.18
N PRO A 120 -5.31 16.76 -14.97
CA PRO A 120 -3.88 17.04 -14.87
C PRO A 120 -3.51 17.78 -13.58
N GLU A 121 -4.48 18.41 -12.93
CA GLU A 121 -4.28 19.16 -11.69
C GLU A 121 -4.39 18.23 -10.45
N PRO A 122 -3.61 18.50 -9.39
CA PRO A 122 -3.70 17.75 -8.14
C PRO A 122 -5.12 17.74 -7.56
N PRO A 123 -5.56 16.62 -6.97
CA PRO A 123 -6.89 16.54 -6.40
C PRO A 123 -7.08 17.53 -5.25
N GLU A 124 -8.32 17.93 -5.00
CA GLU A 124 -8.66 18.77 -3.85
C GLU A 124 -8.10 18.17 -2.55
N GLY A 125 -7.41 19.01 -1.75
CA GLY A 125 -6.76 18.60 -0.51
C GLY A 125 -5.39 17.96 -0.68
N PHE A 126 -4.84 17.91 -1.91
CA PHE A 126 -3.47 17.45 -2.14
C PHE A 126 -2.46 18.31 -1.35
N PRO A 127 -1.54 17.70 -0.58
CA PRO A 127 -0.69 18.45 0.32
C PRO A 127 0.35 19.25 -0.45
N SER A 128 0.43 20.56 -0.18
CA SER A 128 1.44 21.46 -0.81
C SER A 128 2.88 21.02 -0.57
N SER A 129 3.14 20.31 0.54
CA SER A 129 4.45 19.72 0.81
C SER A 129 4.85 18.62 -0.18
N ALA A 130 3.91 18.08 -0.96
CA ALA A 130 4.10 17.10 -2.02
C ALA A 130 4.00 17.71 -3.42
N ILE A 131 4.18 19.02 -3.53
CA ILE A 131 4.41 19.70 -4.79
C ILE A 131 5.91 19.95 -4.91
N GLY A 132 6.51 19.50 -6.01
CA GLY A 132 7.89 19.69 -6.36
C GLY A 132 8.25 21.16 -6.61
N GLN A 133 9.54 21.44 -6.74
CA GLN A 133 10.01 22.81 -7.03
C GLN A 133 9.60 23.29 -8.43
N ASP A 134 9.36 22.36 -9.34
CA ASP A 134 8.82 22.56 -10.68
C ASP A 134 7.31 22.79 -10.71
N GLY A 135 6.61 22.61 -9.58
CA GLY A 135 5.16 22.73 -9.49
C GLY A 135 4.42 21.41 -9.73
N GLU A 136 5.14 20.33 -10.03
CA GLU A 136 4.56 19.02 -10.32
C GLU A 136 4.30 18.21 -9.05
N ALA A 137 3.41 17.22 -9.13
CA ALA A 137 3.11 16.37 -7.99
C ALA A 137 4.27 15.39 -7.66
N ASP A 138 4.83 15.53 -6.46
CA ASP A 138 5.91 14.71 -5.93
C ASP A 138 5.38 13.45 -5.23
N ILE A 139 5.00 12.45 -6.03
CA ILE A 139 4.35 11.21 -5.57
C ILE A 139 5.34 10.04 -5.46
N PHE A 140 6.16 9.82 -6.49
CA PHE A 140 7.00 8.63 -6.61
C PHE A 140 8.07 8.57 -5.49
N GLY A 141 8.17 7.40 -4.84
CA GLY A 141 9.08 7.18 -3.71
C GLY A 141 8.67 7.87 -2.40
N ARG A 142 7.58 8.64 -2.36
CA ARG A 142 7.13 9.36 -1.17
C ARG A 142 6.24 8.50 -0.30
N GLY A 143 6.75 8.03 0.83
CA GLY A 143 5.96 7.26 1.80
C GLY A 143 5.55 5.88 1.30
N CYS A 144 6.14 5.40 0.22
CA CYS A 144 5.79 4.15 -0.44
C CYS A 144 7.04 3.34 -0.79
N LEU A 145 6.92 2.02 -0.71
CA LEU A 145 7.97 1.06 -0.99
C LEU A 145 7.63 0.32 -2.28
N ASP A 146 8.54 0.34 -3.25
CA ASP A 146 8.41 -0.43 -4.49
C ASP A 146 8.47 -1.94 -4.19
N LEU A 147 7.43 -2.66 -4.58
CA LEU A 147 7.33 -4.12 -4.47
C LEU A 147 7.73 -4.83 -5.76
N GLY A 148 7.76 -4.15 -6.90
CA GLY A 148 8.08 -4.74 -8.19
C GLY A 148 7.24 -4.17 -9.32
N THR A 149 7.56 -4.61 -10.53
CA THR A 149 6.94 -4.14 -11.78
C THR A 149 6.16 -5.25 -12.48
N GLU A 150 5.04 -4.88 -13.10
CA GLU A 150 4.35 -5.70 -14.12
C GLU A 150 4.97 -5.48 -15.52
N GLY A 151 5.93 -4.57 -15.65
CA GLY A 151 6.45 -4.08 -16.93
C GLY A 151 5.68 -2.85 -17.44
N CYS A 152 6.13 -2.29 -18.58
CA CYS A 152 5.57 -1.09 -19.21
C CYS A 152 5.42 0.14 -18.29
N GLY A 153 6.21 0.23 -17.22
CA GLY A 153 6.15 1.34 -16.26
C GLY A 153 4.99 1.22 -15.26
N MET A 154 4.46 0.01 -15.06
CA MET A 154 3.38 -0.28 -14.12
C MET A 154 3.98 -0.94 -12.88
N ASP A 155 4.08 -0.16 -11.80
CA ASP A 155 4.82 -0.55 -10.61
C ASP A 155 3.89 -0.60 -9.39
N TRP A 156 4.03 -1.65 -8.59
CA TRP A 156 3.24 -1.84 -7.39
C TRP A 156 3.98 -1.32 -6.17
N TYR A 157 3.30 -0.48 -5.40
CA TYR A 157 3.88 0.14 -4.21
C TYR A 157 3.07 -0.20 -2.96
N LEU A 158 3.77 -0.53 -1.88
CA LEU A 158 3.21 -0.61 -0.54
C LEU A 158 3.33 0.75 0.15
N ILE A 159 2.21 1.31 0.60
CA ILE A 159 2.22 2.57 1.33
C ILE A 159 2.68 2.33 2.78
N ILE A 160 3.77 3.00 3.18
CA ILE A 160 4.43 2.87 4.47
C ILE A 160 3.99 3.98 5.43
N THR A 161 3.86 5.21 4.93
CA THR A 161 3.59 6.40 5.72
C THR A 161 2.48 7.23 5.08
N GLY A 162 1.58 7.80 5.89
CA GLY A 162 0.43 8.58 5.41
C GLY A 162 -0.91 7.89 5.68
N GLN A 163 -2.00 8.49 5.19
CA GLN A 163 -3.36 8.02 5.47
C GLN A 163 -3.66 6.64 4.86
N GLN A 164 -3.02 6.32 3.74
CA GLN A 164 -3.20 5.07 3.01
C GLN A 164 -2.25 3.95 3.48
N ARG A 165 -1.62 4.09 4.65
CA ARG A 165 -0.65 3.12 5.18
C ARG A 165 -1.19 1.68 5.17
N GLY A 166 -0.39 0.76 4.64
CA GLY A 166 -0.69 -0.67 4.51
C GLY A 166 -1.48 -1.04 3.25
N GLN A 167 -1.94 -0.05 2.47
CA GLN A 167 -2.56 -0.28 1.18
C GLN A 167 -1.52 -0.52 0.08
N ILE A 168 -1.94 -1.23 -0.96
CA ILE A 168 -1.17 -1.42 -2.19
C ILE A 168 -1.73 -0.48 -3.26
N TRP A 169 -0.84 0.20 -3.96
CA TRP A 169 -1.17 1.12 -5.05
C TRP A 169 -0.40 0.73 -6.30
N LEU A 170 -1.08 0.82 -7.44
CA LEU A 170 -0.45 0.79 -8.75
C LEU A 170 -0.14 2.23 -9.15
N LEU A 171 1.12 2.53 -9.41
CA LEU A 171 1.54 3.81 -10.00
C LEU A 171 2.05 3.51 -11.41
N THR A 172 1.52 4.23 -12.38
CA THR A 172 1.85 4.09 -13.80
C THR A 172 2.26 5.42 -14.40
N GLY A 173 2.46 5.49 -15.73
CA GLY A 173 2.67 6.73 -16.47
C GLY A 173 1.39 7.52 -16.79
N GLU A 174 0.24 7.06 -16.30
CA GLU A 174 -1.08 7.61 -16.60
C GLU A 174 -1.84 7.98 -15.32
N GLY A 175 -1.43 7.42 -14.17
CA GLY A 175 -2.15 7.62 -12.93
C GLY A 175 -1.61 6.84 -11.74
N ALA A 176 -2.32 7.00 -10.63
CA ALA A 176 -2.15 6.23 -9.42
C ALA A 176 -3.50 5.72 -8.93
N VAL A 177 -3.62 4.40 -8.73
CA VAL A 177 -4.87 3.74 -8.36
C VAL A 177 -4.62 2.75 -7.22
N PRO A 178 -5.44 2.74 -6.15
CA PRO A 178 -5.32 1.72 -5.11
C PRO A 178 -5.78 0.35 -5.65
N PHE A 179 -5.10 -0.71 -5.25
CA PHE A 179 -5.39 -2.09 -5.67
C PHE A 179 -6.87 -2.47 -5.51
N GLY A 180 -7.50 -2.05 -4.41
CA GLY A 180 -8.91 -2.34 -4.15
C GLY A 180 -9.89 -1.72 -5.15
N GLU A 181 -9.52 -0.59 -5.79
CA GLU A 181 -10.37 0.08 -6.79
C GLU A 181 -10.20 -0.48 -8.20
N LEU A 182 -9.08 -1.15 -8.51
CA LEU A 182 -8.90 -1.82 -9.82
C LEU A 182 -9.89 -2.97 -10.03
N PHE A 183 -10.42 -3.50 -8.93
CA PHE A 183 -11.33 -4.63 -8.94
C PHE A 183 -12.68 -4.25 -8.30
N GLU A 184 -13.19 -3.02 -8.49
CA GLU A 184 -14.45 -2.54 -7.87
C GLU A 184 -15.63 -3.53 -7.99
N SER A 185 -15.67 -4.37 -9.04
CA SER A 185 -16.66 -5.43 -9.23
C SER A 185 -16.42 -6.71 -8.42
N MET A 186 -15.18 -6.98 -8.01
CA MET A 186 -14.76 -8.11 -7.20
C MET A 186 -14.39 -7.65 -5.79
N LYS A 187 -15.02 -8.24 -4.75
CA LYS A 187 -14.63 -7.99 -3.36
C LYS A 187 -13.25 -8.60 -3.07
N VAL A 188 -12.19 -7.88 -3.45
CA VAL A 188 -10.80 -8.23 -3.12
C VAL A 188 -10.48 -7.78 -1.70
N GLN A 189 -9.67 -8.56 -1.00
CA GLN A 189 -9.15 -8.14 0.29
C GLN A 189 -8.17 -6.97 0.04
N PRO A 190 -8.27 -5.86 0.79
CA PRO A 190 -7.34 -4.75 0.65
C PRO A 190 -5.97 -5.07 1.25
N GLY A 191 -4.97 -4.26 0.89
CA GLY A 191 -3.61 -4.33 1.44
C GLY A 191 -2.77 -5.51 0.93
N PHE A 192 -1.58 -5.66 1.52
CA PHE A 192 -0.54 -6.58 1.02
C PHE A 192 -0.99 -8.05 0.94
N ALA A 193 -1.65 -8.58 1.98
CA ALA A 193 -2.08 -9.97 1.97
C ALA A 193 -3.11 -10.24 0.86
N GLY A 194 -4.09 -9.35 0.71
CA GLY A 194 -5.11 -9.49 -0.33
C GLY A 194 -4.51 -9.41 -1.74
N TRP A 195 -3.59 -8.47 -1.97
CA TRP A 195 -2.86 -8.36 -3.23
C TRP A 195 -2.06 -9.63 -3.57
N ALA A 196 -1.24 -10.12 -2.63
CA ALA A 196 -0.41 -11.30 -2.86
C ALA A 196 -1.24 -12.59 -3.01
N LEU A 197 -2.34 -12.73 -2.27
CA LEU A 197 -3.24 -13.88 -2.38
C LEU A 197 -4.07 -13.85 -3.66
N HIS A 198 -4.44 -12.66 -4.16
CA HIS A 198 -5.12 -12.52 -5.45
C HIS A 198 -4.23 -13.03 -6.59
N TRP A 199 -2.95 -12.62 -6.59
CA TRP A 199 -1.95 -13.18 -7.50
C TRP A 199 -1.76 -14.69 -7.33
N ALA A 200 -1.61 -15.18 -6.10
CA ALA A 200 -1.36 -16.59 -5.85
C ALA A 200 -2.51 -17.51 -6.30
N ALA A 201 -3.73 -16.97 -6.38
CA ALA A 201 -4.90 -17.65 -6.93
C ALA A 201 -4.89 -17.75 -8.47
N GLY A 202 -3.85 -17.25 -9.14
CA GLY A 202 -3.74 -17.24 -10.61
C GLY A 202 -4.64 -16.20 -11.27
N LYS A 203 -5.11 -15.19 -10.52
CA LYS A 203 -5.88 -14.08 -11.07
C LYS A 203 -4.91 -13.01 -11.55
N GLU A 204 -5.19 -12.44 -12.71
CA GLU A 204 -4.44 -11.28 -13.20
C GLU A 204 -4.53 -10.15 -12.15
N LEU A 205 -3.37 -9.55 -11.86
CA LEU A 205 -3.25 -8.38 -11.00
C LEU A 205 -3.73 -7.10 -11.69
N MET A 206 -3.88 -7.17 -13.01
CA MET A 206 -4.66 -6.24 -13.81
C MET A 206 -6.04 -6.83 -14.05
N GLY A 207 -7.08 -6.01 -14.00
CA GLY A 207 -8.40 -6.46 -14.44
C GLY A 207 -8.29 -6.91 -15.89
N SER A 208 -8.64 -8.17 -16.17
CA SER A 208 -8.86 -8.59 -17.54
C SER A 208 -10.04 -7.77 -18.05
N ASP A 209 -9.81 -6.86 -18.99
CA ASP A 209 -10.86 -6.30 -19.84
C ASP A 209 -11.43 -7.41 -20.74
N GLU A 210 -12.07 -8.41 -20.15
CA GLU A 210 -13.02 -9.27 -20.88
C GLU A 210 -14.39 -8.57 -20.90
N GLU A 211 -14.41 -7.33 -21.39
CA GLU A 211 -15.61 -6.71 -21.96
C GLU A 211 -15.30 -6.07 -23.32
N TYR A 212 -14.52 -6.77 -24.15
CA TYR A 212 -14.47 -6.55 -25.60
C TYR A 212 -14.73 -7.87 -26.34
N SER A 213 -15.91 -8.45 -26.09
CA SER A 213 -16.49 -9.42 -27.01
C SER A 213 -18.01 -9.20 -27.09
N MET A 214 -18.40 -8.17 -27.85
CA MET A 214 -19.68 -8.12 -28.55
C MET A 214 -19.44 -8.14 -30.05
#